data_AF-A0A191HX63-F1
#
_entry.id   AF-A0A191HX63-F1
#
_cell.length_a   1.000
_cell.length_b   1.000
_cell.length_c   1.000
_cell.angle_alpha   90.00
_cell.angle_beta   90.00
_cell.angle_gamma   90.00
#
_symmetry.space_group_name_H-M   'P 1'
#
loop_
_entity.id
_entity.type
_entity.pdbx_description
1 polymer ?
#
loop_
_entity_poly.entity_id
_entity_poly.type
_entity_poly.pdbx_seq_one_letter_code
_entity_poly.pdbx_strand_id
1 'polypeptide(L)'
;MQIDGVVAGGKATYDSQYRELEVELGDIVNGQSVTVTFESVILGSAAGKTINNSAIGIEVTKYPVKSRVSKVSKNLNSTDGRNQPGDIVRYTIDVGNRAVEESLWESVILIDELPIEVTYKPGAVYLDGGVHLEDSEIFNNNVLKISLGDFNSGDRRTLVFDTIINPRIDDKDIINIVSVKGYDDAAITQNIKKRKTGKKSVQPVQGILTEKKLLIWVLKWDIL
;
A
#
# COMPACT_ATOMS: atom_id res chain seq x y z
N MET A 1 3.97 -21.10 -10.19
CA MET A 1 5.04 -20.25 -10.74
C MET A 1 6.34 -20.49 -9.98
N GLN A 2 7.46 -20.46 -10.67
CA GLN A 2 8.81 -20.58 -10.13
C GLN A 2 9.72 -19.46 -10.64
N ILE A 3 10.70 -19.08 -9.82
CA ILE A 3 11.81 -18.17 -10.13
C ILE A 3 13.09 -18.98 -9.89
N ASP A 4 13.90 -19.17 -10.93
CA ASP A 4 15.07 -20.07 -10.95
C ASP A 4 14.79 -21.48 -10.40
N GLY A 5 13.59 -22.00 -10.68
CA GLY A 5 13.15 -23.33 -10.23
C GLY A 5 12.63 -23.40 -8.81
N VAL A 6 12.62 -22.27 -8.08
CA VAL A 6 12.08 -22.17 -6.71
C VAL A 6 10.69 -21.54 -6.74
N VAL A 7 9.77 -22.01 -5.90
CA VAL A 7 8.40 -21.45 -5.82
C VAL A 7 8.45 -19.96 -5.42
N ALA A 8 7.73 -19.11 -6.16
CA ALA A 8 7.83 -17.64 -6.05
C ALA A 8 7.33 -17.03 -4.71
N GLY A 9 6.65 -17.79 -3.84
CA GLY A 9 6.42 -17.41 -2.44
C GLY A 9 5.74 -16.05 -2.17
N GLY A 10 4.88 -15.55 -3.07
CA GLY A 10 4.23 -14.24 -2.95
C GLY A 10 4.91 -13.10 -3.71
N LYS A 11 6.05 -13.35 -4.34
CA LYS A 11 6.76 -12.41 -5.24
C LYS A 11 6.06 -12.22 -6.59
N ALA A 12 4.82 -12.69 -6.72
CA ALA A 12 4.09 -12.61 -7.97
C ALA A 12 2.62 -12.26 -7.77
N THR A 13 2.13 -11.33 -8.58
CA THR A 13 0.76 -10.82 -8.54
C THR A 13 0.13 -10.94 -9.92
N TYR A 14 -1.14 -11.34 -10.02
CA TYR A 14 -1.85 -11.39 -11.29
C TYR A 14 -3.07 -10.48 -11.27
N ASP A 15 -3.09 -9.51 -12.17
CA ASP A 15 -4.23 -8.67 -12.48
C ASP A 15 -5.09 -9.34 -13.57
N SER A 16 -6.25 -9.87 -13.16
CA SER A 16 -7.18 -10.54 -14.06
C SER A 16 -7.92 -9.60 -15.04
N GLN A 17 -8.03 -8.31 -14.71
CA GLN A 17 -8.70 -7.31 -15.56
C GLN A 17 -7.83 -6.97 -16.77
N TYR A 18 -6.53 -6.80 -16.56
CA TYR A 18 -5.58 -6.49 -17.64
C TYR A 18 -4.85 -7.73 -18.19
N ARG A 19 -5.01 -8.89 -17.54
CA ARG A 19 -4.29 -10.14 -17.83
C ARG A 19 -2.77 -9.98 -17.73
N GLU A 20 -2.35 -9.15 -16.79
CA GLU A 20 -0.96 -8.86 -16.49
C GLU A 20 -0.56 -9.65 -15.25
N LEU A 21 0.51 -10.42 -15.37
CA LEU A 21 1.18 -11.01 -14.21
C LEU A 21 2.30 -10.01 -13.84
N GLU A 22 2.86 -10.08 -12.64
CA GLU A 22 3.96 -9.24 -12.19
C GLU A 22 4.81 -10.13 -11.29
N VAL A 23 6.14 -10.06 -11.41
CA VAL A 23 7.08 -10.87 -10.64
C VAL A 23 8.26 -10.01 -10.26
N GLU A 24 8.51 -9.97 -8.97
CA GLU A 24 9.69 -9.37 -8.38
C GLU A 24 10.87 -10.33 -8.55
N LEU A 25 11.91 -9.88 -9.25
CA LEU A 25 13.08 -10.69 -9.59
C LEU A 25 14.28 -10.45 -8.65
N GLY A 26 14.21 -9.42 -7.80
CA GLY A 26 15.35 -8.94 -7.02
C GLY A 26 16.49 -8.40 -7.90
N ASP A 27 17.68 -8.28 -7.32
CA ASP A 27 18.86 -7.78 -8.01
C ASP A 27 19.37 -8.77 -9.07
N ILE A 28 19.58 -8.26 -10.29
CA ILE A 28 20.19 -9.02 -11.37
C ILE A 28 21.54 -8.40 -11.68
N VAL A 29 22.61 -9.02 -11.18
CA VAL A 29 23.97 -8.55 -11.38
C VAL A 29 24.37 -8.66 -12.85
N ASN A 30 25.27 -7.78 -13.32
CA ASN A 30 25.75 -7.81 -14.70
C ASN A 30 26.23 -9.21 -15.12
N GLY A 31 25.73 -9.71 -16.25
CA GLY A 31 26.02 -11.04 -16.76
C GLY A 31 25.14 -12.16 -16.17
N GLN A 32 24.32 -11.89 -15.17
CA GLN A 32 23.36 -12.86 -14.62
C GLN A 32 22.00 -12.80 -15.32
N SER A 33 21.20 -13.86 -15.13
CA SER A 33 19.82 -13.96 -15.62
C SER A 33 18.98 -14.80 -14.67
N VAL A 34 17.74 -14.37 -14.40
CA VAL A 34 16.80 -15.01 -13.45
C VAL A 34 15.64 -15.69 -14.16
N THR A 35 15.55 -17.00 -14.29
CA THR A 35 14.47 -17.63 -15.08
C THR A 35 13.11 -17.59 -14.38
N VAL A 36 12.08 -17.02 -15.02
CA VAL A 36 10.68 -17.14 -14.56
C VAL A 36 9.97 -18.27 -15.29
N THR A 37 9.23 -19.11 -14.57
CA THR A 37 8.44 -20.20 -15.14
C THR A 37 7.03 -20.18 -14.57
N PHE A 38 6.01 -20.21 -15.42
CA PHE A 38 4.61 -20.31 -15.00
C PHE A 38 3.85 -21.20 -15.96
N GLU A 39 2.80 -21.81 -15.42
CA GLU A 39 1.88 -22.60 -16.22
C GLU A 39 0.71 -21.72 -16.63
N SER A 40 0.25 -21.89 -17.88
CA SER A 40 -0.96 -21.24 -18.37
C SER A 40 -1.85 -22.27 -19.04
N VAL A 41 -3.16 -22.08 -18.90
CA VAL A 41 -4.17 -22.94 -19.52
C VAL A 41 -4.57 -22.33 -20.85
N ILE A 42 -4.44 -23.11 -21.93
CA ILE A 42 -4.98 -22.71 -23.23
C ILE A 42 -6.46 -23.05 -23.26
N LEU A 43 -7.29 -22.02 -23.39
CA LEU A 43 -8.74 -22.19 -23.51
C LEU A 43 -9.09 -22.73 -24.90
N GLY A 44 -10.17 -23.51 -25.00
CA GLY A 44 -10.61 -24.09 -26.27
C GLY A 44 -10.91 -23.05 -27.36
N SER A 45 -11.29 -21.83 -26.97
CA SER A 45 -11.51 -20.69 -27.88
C SER A 45 -10.23 -20.18 -28.56
N ALA A 46 -9.05 -20.55 -28.05
CA ALA A 46 -7.76 -20.22 -28.63
C ALA A 46 -7.20 -21.35 -29.53
N ALA A 47 -7.95 -22.44 -29.74
CA ALA A 47 -7.53 -23.54 -30.60
C ALA A 47 -7.23 -23.06 -32.03
N GLY A 48 -6.08 -23.50 -32.57
CA GLY A 48 -5.61 -23.11 -33.90
C GLY A 48 -5.08 -21.68 -34.01
N LYS A 49 -5.14 -20.87 -32.94
CA LYS A 49 -4.61 -19.50 -32.91
C LYS A 49 -3.13 -19.50 -32.49
N THR A 50 -2.41 -18.48 -32.94
CA THR A 50 -1.06 -18.21 -32.43
C THR A 50 -1.18 -17.41 -31.13
N ILE A 51 -0.49 -17.87 -30.09
CA ILE A 51 -0.40 -17.18 -28.82
C ILE A 51 0.93 -16.46 -28.75
N ASN A 52 0.90 -15.17 -28.42
CA ASN A 52 2.10 -14.37 -28.23
C ASN A 52 2.22 -14.00 -26.75
N ASN A 53 3.44 -14.11 -26.24
CA ASN A 53 3.83 -13.65 -24.92
C ASN A 53 4.87 -12.54 -25.07
N SER A 54 4.79 -11.53 -24.21
CA SER A 54 5.75 -10.43 -24.17
C SER A 54 6.23 -10.17 -22.74
N ALA A 55 7.42 -9.59 -22.69
CA ALA A 55 8.25 -9.43 -21.52
C ALA A 55 8.99 -8.09 -21.59
N ILE A 56 9.02 -7.38 -20.48
CA ILE A 56 9.69 -6.11 -20.22
C ILE A 56 10.30 -6.26 -18.82
N GLY A 57 11.59 -5.99 -18.71
CA GLY A 57 12.23 -5.79 -17.41
C GLY A 57 12.22 -4.30 -17.10
N ILE A 58 11.91 -3.95 -15.84
CA ILE A 58 11.97 -2.58 -15.36
C ILE A 58 12.91 -2.58 -14.16
N GLU A 59 13.80 -1.60 -14.10
CA GLU A 59 14.62 -1.34 -12.93
C GLU A 59 13.82 -0.43 -12.00
N VAL A 60 13.57 -0.93 -10.79
CA VAL A 60 12.92 -0.18 -9.72
C VAL A 60 13.98 0.06 -8.68
N THR A 61 14.30 1.32 -8.42
CA THR A 61 15.25 1.69 -7.36
C THR A 61 14.54 2.03 -6.06
N LYS A 62 13.23 2.35 -6.12
CA LYS A 62 12.37 2.58 -4.95
C LYS A 62 10.94 2.13 -5.23
N TYR A 63 10.36 1.40 -4.29
CA TYR A 63 9.02 0.84 -4.36
C TYR A 63 7.96 1.84 -3.88
N PRO A 64 6.73 1.78 -4.43
CA PRO A 64 5.67 2.69 -4.05
C PRO A 64 5.30 2.57 -2.57
N VAL A 65 4.93 3.70 -1.98
CA VAL A 65 4.49 3.80 -0.59
C VAL A 65 3.24 2.94 -0.38
N LYS A 66 3.26 2.09 0.65
CA LYS A 66 2.07 1.35 1.12
C LYS A 66 1.56 1.98 2.40
N SER A 67 0.94 3.16 2.28
CA SER A 67 0.48 3.89 3.46
C SER A 67 -0.60 3.12 4.22
N ARG A 68 -0.59 3.25 5.55
CA ARG A 68 -1.68 2.84 6.41
C ARG A 68 -1.96 3.92 7.43
N VAL A 69 -3.23 4.22 7.57
CA VAL A 69 -3.75 5.08 8.62
C VAL A 69 -4.84 4.31 9.36
N SER A 70 -4.78 4.28 10.69
CA SER A 70 -5.89 3.82 11.52
C SER A 70 -6.11 4.77 12.67
N LYS A 71 -7.37 5.05 12.98
CA LYS A 71 -7.78 5.90 14.10
C LYS A 71 -8.79 5.15 14.95
N VAL A 72 -8.60 5.20 16.25
CA VAL A 72 -9.53 4.64 17.23
C VAL A 72 -9.80 5.67 18.31
N SER A 73 -10.95 5.56 18.95
CA SER A 73 -11.34 6.41 20.07
C SER A 73 -11.64 5.56 21.31
N LYS A 74 -11.37 6.11 22.48
CA LYS A 74 -11.70 5.53 23.78
C LYS A 74 -12.23 6.61 24.70
N ASN A 75 -13.43 6.42 25.23
CA ASN A 75 -13.92 7.25 26.32
C ASN A 75 -13.20 6.87 27.63
N LEU A 76 -12.64 7.88 28.32
CA LEU A 76 -11.80 7.68 29.50
C LEU A 76 -12.56 7.75 30.82
N ASN A 77 -13.75 8.34 30.84
CA ASN A 77 -14.52 8.60 32.06
C ASN A 77 -15.97 8.13 32.01
N SER A 78 -16.40 7.47 30.91
CA SER A 78 -17.67 6.76 30.87
C SER A 78 -17.72 5.65 31.93
N THR A 79 -18.84 5.58 32.64
CA THR A 79 -19.10 4.59 33.70
C THR A 79 -20.14 3.55 33.29
N ASP A 80 -20.94 3.83 32.25
CA ASP A 80 -22.02 2.98 31.75
C ASP A 80 -21.80 2.51 30.30
N GLY A 81 -20.63 2.81 29.72
CA GLY A 81 -20.28 2.50 28.34
C GLY A 81 -20.91 3.44 27.30
N ARG A 82 -21.62 4.48 27.72
CA ARG A 82 -22.17 5.51 26.83
C ARG A 82 -21.32 6.77 26.84
N ASN A 83 -21.37 7.51 25.72
CA ASN A 83 -20.72 8.80 25.56
C ASN A 83 -21.68 9.94 25.98
N GLN A 84 -21.26 10.73 26.96
CA GLN A 84 -22.03 11.85 27.53
C GLN A 84 -21.30 13.18 27.34
N PRO A 85 -22.02 14.32 27.30
CA PRO A 85 -21.40 15.64 27.35
C PRO A 85 -20.46 15.78 28.55
N GLY A 86 -19.28 16.35 28.33
CA GLY A 86 -18.21 16.47 29.32
C GLY A 86 -17.28 15.26 29.40
N ASP A 87 -17.59 14.16 28.72
CA ASP A 87 -16.68 13.01 28.67
C ASP A 87 -15.39 13.34 27.93
N ILE A 88 -14.28 12.74 28.38
CA ILE A 88 -12.98 12.84 27.73
C ILE A 88 -12.83 11.65 26.79
N VAL A 89 -12.68 11.94 25.52
CA VAL A 89 -12.41 10.94 24.48
C VAL A 89 -10.96 11.05 24.04
N ARG A 90 -10.21 9.97 24.23
CA ARG A 90 -8.85 9.79 23.73
C ARG A 90 -8.89 9.22 22.32
N TYR A 91 -8.29 9.92 21.39
CA TYR A 91 -8.00 9.40 20.06
C TYR A 91 -6.59 8.83 20.01
N THR A 92 -6.43 7.73 19.28
CA THR A 92 -5.12 7.15 18.95
C THR A 92 -5.06 6.93 17.46
N ILE A 93 -4.07 7.55 16.81
CA ILE A 93 -3.87 7.52 15.36
C ILE A 93 -2.53 6.89 15.07
N ASP A 94 -2.57 5.85 14.26
CA ASP A 94 -1.41 5.15 13.75
C ASP A 94 -1.23 5.45 12.28
N VAL A 95 -0.07 5.98 11.93
CA VAL A 95 0.34 6.26 10.55
C VAL A 95 1.58 5.44 10.27
N GLY A 96 1.68 4.82 9.09
CA GLY A 96 2.89 4.09 8.72
C GLY A 96 3.02 3.79 7.24
N ASN A 97 4.24 3.46 6.82
CA ASN A 97 4.56 2.90 5.51
C ASN A 97 4.75 1.37 5.66
N ARG A 98 3.84 0.58 5.10
CA ARG A 98 3.85 -0.90 5.17
C ARG A 98 4.58 -1.55 3.99
N ALA A 99 5.33 -0.79 3.22
CA ALA A 99 6.23 -1.37 2.24
C ALA A 99 7.21 -2.31 2.97
N VAL A 100 7.44 -3.48 2.37
CA VAL A 100 8.45 -4.45 2.84
C VAL A 100 9.79 -4.27 2.13
N GLU A 101 9.74 -3.67 0.94
CA GLU A 101 10.89 -3.31 0.12
C GLU A 101 11.23 -1.83 0.25
N GLU A 102 12.42 -1.41 -0.19
CA GLU A 102 12.93 -0.03 -0.09
C GLU A 102 11.96 1.00 -0.69
N SER A 103 11.33 1.78 0.19
CA SER A 103 10.27 2.74 -0.10
C SER A 103 10.37 3.89 0.90
N LEU A 104 10.18 5.12 0.44
CA LEU A 104 10.22 6.29 1.30
C LEU A 104 8.99 7.17 1.06
N TRP A 105 8.27 7.43 2.15
CA TRP A 105 7.16 8.37 2.17
C TRP A 105 7.66 9.68 2.80
N GLU A 106 7.88 10.69 1.97
CA GLU A 106 8.52 11.94 2.36
C GLU A 106 7.50 12.97 2.87
N SER A 107 7.93 13.77 3.85
CA SER A 107 7.19 14.92 4.38
C SER A 107 5.76 14.57 4.79
N VAL A 108 5.60 13.52 5.59
CA VAL A 108 4.30 13.03 6.02
C VAL A 108 3.69 14.02 7.01
N ILE A 109 2.47 14.47 6.72
CA ILE A 109 1.69 15.39 7.53
C ILE A 109 0.34 14.76 7.87
N LEU A 110 0.02 14.71 9.15
CA LEU A 110 -1.29 14.34 9.68
C LEU A 110 -2.14 15.59 9.86
N ILE A 111 -3.41 15.52 9.46
CA ILE A 111 -4.40 16.59 9.56
C ILE A 111 -5.71 16.02 10.11
N ASP A 112 -6.18 16.58 11.22
CA ASP A 112 -7.41 16.17 11.92
C ASP A 112 -8.26 17.42 12.17
N GLU A 113 -9.30 17.64 11.36
CA GLU A 113 -10.27 18.69 11.63
C GLU A 113 -11.31 18.14 12.60
N LEU A 114 -11.35 18.71 13.80
CA LEU A 114 -12.23 18.20 14.83
C LEU A 114 -13.69 18.53 14.48
N PRO A 115 -14.62 17.56 14.61
CA PRO A 115 -16.04 17.85 14.47
C PRO A 115 -16.49 18.79 15.60
N ILE A 116 -17.49 19.63 15.35
CA ILE A 116 -17.93 20.69 16.28
C ILE A 116 -18.46 20.12 17.61
N GLU A 117 -18.86 18.85 17.62
CA GLU A 117 -19.37 18.11 18.76
C GLU A 117 -18.28 17.76 19.78
N VAL A 118 -17.00 17.99 19.49
CA VAL A 118 -15.91 17.83 20.44
C VAL A 118 -15.02 19.06 20.49
N THR A 119 -14.45 19.33 21.66
CA THR A 119 -13.46 20.37 21.86
C THR A 119 -12.11 19.76 22.20
N TYR A 120 -11.06 20.24 21.55
CA TYR A 120 -9.69 19.85 21.86
C TYR A 120 -9.36 20.08 23.33
N LYS A 121 -8.68 19.12 23.98
CA LYS A 121 -8.18 19.27 25.34
C LYS A 121 -6.70 19.65 25.32
N PRO A 122 -6.33 20.88 25.74
CA PRO A 122 -4.94 21.34 25.78
C PRO A 122 -4.02 20.44 26.62
N GLY A 123 -2.74 20.40 26.26
CA GLY A 123 -1.68 19.68 26.97
C GLY A 123 -1.76 18.15 26.87
N ALA A 124 -2.61 17.64 25.98
CA ALA A 124 -2.92 16.21 25.91
C ALA A 124 -2.40 15.51 24.64
N VAL A 125 -1.53 16.14 23.84
CA VAL A 125 -0.97 15.52 22.63
C VAL A 125 0.40 14.89 22.90
N TYR A 126 0.52 13.63 22.50
CA TYR A 126 1.75 12.85 22.60
C TYR A 126 2.02 12.07 21.33
N LEU A 127 3.25 12.10 20.87
CA LEU A 127 3.78 11.32 19.75
C LEU A 127 4.65 10.19 20.27
N ASP A 128 4.47 9.01 19.69
CA ASP A 128 5.19 7.76 19.99
C ASP A 128 5.22 7.39 21.48
N GLY A 129 4.14 7.69 22.20
CA GLY A 129 3.95 7.28 23.58
C GLY A 129 4.76 8.08 24.61
N GLY A 130 5.42 9.18 24.24
CA GLY A 130 6.18 9.98 25.21
C GLY A 130 6.63 11.37 24.78
N VAL A 131 6.61 11.70 23.50
CA VAL A 131 7.01 13.03 23.03
C VAL A 131 5.81 13.97 23.11
N HIS A 132 5.80 14.88 24.07
CA HIS A 132 4.79 15.92 24.14
C HIS A 132 4.95 16.91 22.97
N LEU A 133 3.84 17.34 22.37
CA LEU A 133 3.81 18.37 21.33
C LEU A 133 3.12 19.61 21.85
N GLU A 134 3.72 20.78 21.62
CA GLU A 134 3.20 22.06 22.10
C GLU A 134 1.96 22.48 21.32
N ASP A 135 0.83 22.66 22.03
CA ASP A 135 -0.48 22.95 21.42
C ASP A 135 -0.46 24.09 20.41
N SER A 136 0.31 25.15 20.68
CA SER A 136 0.40 26.33 19.82
C SER A 136 1.05 26.05 18.45
N GLU A 137 1.79 24.96 18.31
CA GLU A 137 2.45 24.57 17.07
C GLU A 137 1.58 23.63 16.23
N ILE A 138 0.71 22.86 16.88
CA ILE A 138 0.01 21.73 16.27
C ILE A 138 -1.50 21.93 16.15
N PHE A 139 -2.11 22.85 16.91
CA PHE A 139 -3.56 23.03 16.91
C PHE A 139 -3.94 24.49 16.62
N ASN A 140 -4.66 24.71 15.52
CA ASN A 140 -5.15 26.03 15.14
C ASN A 140 -6.47 25.92 14.35
N ASN A 141 -7.39 26.86 14.56
CA ASN A 141 -8.69 26.91 13.86
C ASN A 141 -9.44 25.56 13.87
N ASN A 142 -9.44 24.88 15.02
CA ASN A 142 -10.07 23.56 15.19
C ASN A 142 -9.46 22.42 14.36
N VAL A 143 -8.25 22.62 13.85
CA VAL A 143 -7.50 21.62 13.07
C VAL A 143 -6.20 21.28 13.80
N LEU A 144 -6.02 19.99 14.07
CA LEU A 144 -4.75 19.42 14.50
C LEU A 144 -3.90 19.10 13.27
N LYS A 145 -2.72 19.70 13.13
CA LYS A 145 -1.79 19.50 12.02
C LYS A 145 -0.40 19.19 12.54
N ILE A 146 0.12 18.02 12.21
CA ILE A 146 1.38 17.52 12.76
C ILE A 146 2.27 17.01 11.64
N SER A 147 3.51 17.52 11.60
CA SER A 147 4.57 16.94 10.76
C SER A 147 5.10 15.68 11.43
N LEU A 148 5.02 14.56 10.73
CA LEU A 148 5.52 13.26 11.20
C LEU A 148 6.90 12.92 10.62
N GLY A 149 7.41 13.74 9.69
CA GLY A 149 8.68 13.52 8.99
C GLY A 149 8.57 12.47 7.89
N ASP A 150 9.70 11.84 7.56
CA ASP A 150 9.77 10.83 6.51
C ASP A 150 9.60 9.42 7.09
N PHE A 151 9.05 8.50 6.29
CA PHE A 151 8.82 7.11 6.68
C PHE A 151 9.48 6.17 5.67
N ASN A 152 10.53 5.49 6.12
CA ASN A 152 11.09 4.36 5.39
C ASN A 152 10.12 3.16 5.45
N SER A 153 10.45 2.12 4.70
CA SER A 153 9.76 0.83 4.73
C SER A 153 9.63 0.28 6.16
N GLY A 154 8.39 0.04 6.58
CA GLY A 154 8.07 -0.47 7.91
C GLY A 154 7.92 0.59 9.00
N ASP A 155 8.31 1.85 8.74
CA ASP A 155 8.21 2.92 9.73
C ASP A 155 6.74 3.20 10.11
N ARG A 156 6.54 3.55 11.39
CA ARG A 156 5.24 3.91 11.96
C ARG A 156 5.42 4.96 13.05
N ARG A 157 4.44 5.86 13.15
CA ARG A 157 4.30 6.84 14.23
C ARG A 157 2.92 6.73 14.85
N THR A 158 2.83 6.96 16.15
CA THR A 158 1.56 6.89 16.89
C THR A 158 1.27 8.21 17.58
N LEU A 159 0.16 8.85 17.22
CA LEU A 159 -0.32 10.06 17.84
C LEU A 159 -1.44 9.75 18.83
N VAL A 160 -1.41 10.36 20.00
CA VAL A 160 -2.48 10.33 20.99
C VAL A 160 -2.89 11.74 21.33
N PHE A 161 -4.19 12.02 21.36
CA PHE A 161 -4.72 13.29 21.85
C PHE A 161 -6.10 13.12 22.49
N ASP A 162 -6.44 14.04 23.39
CA ASP A 162 -7.73 14.00 24.09
C ASP A 162 -8.64 15.14 23.59
N THR A 163 -9.94 14.87 23.62
CA THR A 163 -11.01 15.84 23.38
C THR A 163 -12.08 15.72 24.46
N ILE A 164 -12.93 16.73 24.57
CA ILE A 164 -14.09 16.75 25.46
C ILE A 164 -15.35 16.76 24.60
N ILE A 165 -16.32 15.90 24.91
CA ILE A 165 -17.61 15.90 24.21
C ILE A 165 -18.40 17.14 24.61
N ASN A 166 -18.85 17.90 23.62
CA ASN A 166 -19.65 19.09 23.83
C ASN A 166 -21.11 18.75 24.17
N PRO A 167 -21.84 19.65 24.86
CA PRO A 167 -23.29 19.55 24.93
C PRO A 167 -23.90 19.50 23.53
N ARG A 168 -24.74 18.48 23.28
CA ARG A 168 -25.42 18.27 22.00
C ARG A 168 -26.93 18.30 22.17
N ILE A 169 -27.63 18.65 21.10
CA ILE A 169 -29.09 18.77 21.06
C ILE A 169 -29.72 17.53 20.39
N ASP A 170 -28.93 16.70 19.70
CA ASP A 170 -29.37 15.46 19.05
C ASP A 170 -28.53 14.24 19.45
N ASP A 171 -29.05 13.05 19.13
CA ASP A 171 -28.43 11.74 19.41
C ASP A 171 -27.63 11.21 18.20
N LYS A 172 -27.04 12.09 17.39
CA LYS A 172 -26.24 11.66 16.23
C LYS A 172 -24.87 11.14 16.62
N ASP A 173 -24.35 10.27 15.76
CA ASP A 173 -22.98 9.77 15.87
C ASP A 173 -21.98 10.92 15.66
N ILE A 174 -20.97 10.98 16.53
CA ILE A 174 -19.82 11.88 16.39
C ILE A 174 -18.78 11.15 15.54
N ILE A 175 -18.56 11.61 14.31
CA ILE A 175 -17.60 11.02 13.38
C ILE A 175 -16.40 11.94 13.27
N ASN A 176 -15.25 11.49 13.77
CA ASN A 176 -13.99 12.22 13.64
C ASN A 176 -13.05 11.51 12.64
N ILE A 177 -12.64 12.21 11.58
CA ILE A 177 -11.86 11.65 10.47
C ILE A 177 -10.48 12.30 10.43
N VAL A 178 -9.44 11.50 10.19
CA VAL A 178 -8.08 12.00 9.97
C VAL A 178 -7.68 11.87 8.49
N SER A 179 -6.96 12.86 7.98
CA SER A 179 -6.31 12.83 6.68
C SER A 179 -4.78 12.81 6.86
N VAL A 180 -4.09 12.04 6.03
CA VAL A 180 -2.62 12.02 5.99
C VAL A 180 -2.16 12.22 4.56
N LYS A 181 -1.14 13.05 4.38
CA LYS A 181 -0.55 13.38 3.08
C LYS A 181 0.98 13.32 3.17
N GLY A 182 1.64 13.12 2.04
CA GLY A 182 3.09 13.14 1.87
C GLY A 182 3.43 12.78 0.41
N TYR A 183 4.71 12.68 0.10
CA TYR A 183 5.19 12.40 -1.25
C TYR A 183 5.70 10.96 -1.35
N ASP A 184 5.29 10.25 -2.40
CA ASP A 184 5.83 8.94 -2.76
C ASP A 184 7.04 9.17 -3.67
N ASP A 185 8.21 8.69 -3.25
CA ASP A 185 9.46 8.88 -3.97
C ASP A 185 9.78 7.74 -4.95
N ALA A 186 8.80 6.88 -5.23
CA ALA A 186 8.90 5.78 -6.18
C ALA A 186 9.61 6.21 -7.47
N ALA A 187 10.78 5.62 -7.69
CA ALA A 187 11.64 5.94 -8.82
C ALA A 187 11.67 4.72 -9.76
N ILE A 188 10.97 4.86 -10.88
CA ILE A 188 10.97 3.88 -11.96
C ILE A 188 11.96 4.35 -13.04
N THR A 189 13.08 3.64 -13.20
CA THR A 189 14.00 3.88 -14.32
C THR A 189 13.71 2.87 -15.42
N GLN A 190 13.07 3.31 -16.52
CA GLN A 190 12.71 2.41 -17.62
C GLN A 190 13.92 2.07 -18.50
N ASN A 191 14.67 1.03 -18.13
CA ASN A 191 15.62 0.37 -19.04
C ASN A 191 14.88 -0.61 -19.98
N ILE A 192 14.14 -0.08 -20.97
CA ILE A 192 13.28 -0.86 -21.88
C ILE A 192 14.10 -1.82 -22.75
N LYS A 193 14.27 -3.07 -22.33
CA LYS A 193 14.65 -4.19 -23.22
C LYS A 193 13.42 -5.08 -23.47
N LYS A 194 12.66 -4.78 -24.53
CA LYS A 194 11.61 -5.67 -25.03
C LYS A 194 12.26 -6.92 -25.62
N ARG A 195 11.96 -8.11 -25.10
CA ARG A 195 12.25 -9.39 -25.77
C ARG A 195 10.94 -10.07 -26.14
N LYS A 196 10.70 -10.25 -27.43
CA LYS A 196 9.61 -11.07 -27.98
C LYS A 196 10.04 -12.52 -27.99
N THR A 197 9.29 -13.39 -27.35
CA THR A 197 9.75 -14.75 -27.09
C THR A 197 8.65 -15.76 -27.34
N GLY A 198 8.81 -16.46 -28.48
CA GLY A 198 8.05 -17.66 -28.84
C GLY A 198 6.84 -17.39 -29.74
N LYS A 199 6.94 -17.82 -31.00
CA LYS A 199 5.79 -18.10 -31.88
C LYS A 199 5.54 -19.60 -31.82
N LYS A 200 4.42 -20.06 -31.27
CA LYS A 200 4.03 -21.48 -31.34
C LYS A 200 2.65 -21.63 -31.97
N SER A 201 2.58 -22.42 -33.02
CA SER A 201 1.35 -22.95 -33.62
C SER A 201 0.96 -24.21 -32.83
N VAL A 202 -0.25 -24.25 -32.29
CA VAL A 202 -0.77 -25.39 -31.53
C VAL A 202 -1.76 -26.15 -32.42
N GLN A 203 -1.40 -27.36 -32.85
CA GLN A 203 -2.32 -28.36 -33.41
C GLN A 203 -2.93 -29.18 -32.24
N PRO A 204 -4.17 -29.68 -32.35
CA PRO A 204 -4.90 -30.21 -31.20
C PRO A 204 -4.44 -31.63 -30.85
N VAL A 205 -3.63 -31.79 -29.79
CA VAL A 205 -3.50 -33.09 -29.08
C VAL A 205 -3.25 -32.85 -27.59
N GLN A 206 -3.98 -33.58 -26.74
CA GLN A 206 -3.74 -33.71 -25.29
C GLN A 206 -2.29 -34.16 -25.04
N GLY A 207 -1.50 -33.33 -24.37
CA GLY A 207 -0.15 -33.70 -23.97
C GLY A 207 0.51 -32.63 -23.11
N ILE A 208 0.98 -33.05 -21.93
CA ILE A 208 1.78 -32.26 -20.99
C ILE A 208 3.06 -31.80 -21.71
N LEU A 209 3.36 -30.50 -21.68
CA LEU A 209 4.59 -29.94 -22.26
C LEU A 209 5.51 -29.41 -21.15
N THR A 210 6.70 -30.00 -21.06
CA THR A 210 7.87 -29.51 -20.32
C THR A 210 8.49 -28.31 -21.05
N GLU A 211 8.72 -27.21 -20.32
CA GLU A 211 8.99 -25.90 -20.91
C GLU A 211 10.49 -25.50 -20.95
N LYS A 212 10.88 -24.73 -21.98
CA LYS A 212 12.19 -24.10 -22.16
C LYS A 212 12.17 -22.67 -21.61
N LYS A 213 13.25 -22.29 -20.92
CA LYS A 213 13.54 -21.04 -20.19
C LYS A 213 13.21 -19.73 -20.93
N LEU A 214 12.61 -18.77 -20.22
CA LEU A 214 12.66 -17.35 -20.55
C LEU A 214 12.17 -16.37 -19.43
N LEU A 215 12.80 -15.19 -19.29
CA LEU A 215 12.44 -14.07 -18.38
C LEU A 215 11.35 -13.13 -18.92
N ILE A 216 10.41 -12.68 -18.07
CA ILE A 216 9.18 -11.92 -18.42
C ILE A 216 8.96 -10.67 -17.51
N TRP A 217 8.53 -9.48 -18.01
CA TRP A 217 7.15 -8.91 -17.79
C TRP A 217 6.48 -8.01 -18.86
N VAL A 218 5.40 -8.45 -19.52
CA VAL A 218 4.16 -7.71 -19.87
C VAL A 218 3.45 -8.54 -20.94
N LEU A 219 2.44 -9.29 -20.51
CA LEU A 219 1.64 -10.19 -21.33
C LEU A 219 0.40 -9.47 -21.88
N LYS A 220 0.56 -8.71 -22.98
CA LYS A 220 -0.63 -8.29 -23.76
C LYS A 220 -1.10 -9.42 -24.65
N TRP A 221 -2.30 -9.92 -24.36
CA TRP A 221 -3.02 -10.88 -25.17
C TRP A 221 -3.89 -10.14 -26.20
N ASP A 222 -3.37 -9.97 -27.41
CA ASP A 222 -4.20 -9.57 -28.57
C ASP A 222 -4.60 -10.82 -29.36
N ILE A 223 -5.91 -11.03 -29.50
CA ILE A 223 -6.48 -12.05 -30.37
C ILE A 223 -6.66 -11.39 -31.75
N LEU A 224 -5.82 -11.77 -32.71
CA LEU A 224 -6.08 -11.53 -34.14
C LEU A 224 -6.89 -12.69 -34.72
#